data_AF-A0A651EYW3-F1
#
_entry.id   AF-A0A651EYW3-F1
#
_cell.length_a   1.000
_cell.length_b   1.000
_cell.length_c   1.000
_cell.angle_alpha   90.00
_cell.angle_beta   90.00
_cell.angle_gamma   90.00
#
_symmetry.space_group_name_H-M   'P 1'
#
loop_
_entity.id
_entity.type
_entity.pdbx_description
1 polymer ?
#
loop_
_entity_poly.entity_id
_entity_poly.type
_entity_poly.pdbx_seq_one_letter_code
_entity_poly.pdbx_strand_id
1 'polypeptide(L)' 'MASIAEQLVGAIAGNMFWVVAGCIAIVAVIFGTVSSMVINSQRERTKREIAAYIAEGSMTPEQGEKILKANNED' A
#
# COMPACT_ATOMS: atom_id res chain seq x y z
N MET A 1 -5.89 8.89 -46.23
CA MET A 1 -6.50 8.85 -44.89
C MET A 1 -5.45 8.34 -43.93
N ALA A 2 -5.03 9.14 -42.95
CA ALA A 2 -4.05 8.69 -41.95
C ALA A 2 -4.66 7.54 -41.13
N SER A 3 -3.86 6.48 -40.93
CA SER A 3 -4.21 5.34 -40.10
C SER A 3 -4.61 5.78 -38.68
N ILE A 4 -5.51 5.05 -38.02
CA ILE A 4 -5.88 5.27 -36.62
C ILE A 4 -4.63 5.32 -35.72
N ALA A 5 -3.60 4.54 -36.06
CA ALA A 5 -2.31 4.55 -35.36
C ALA A 5 -1.59 5.90 -35.45
N GLU A 6 -1.60 6.55 -36.62
CA GLU A 6 -0.97 7.86 -36.83
C GLU A 6 -1.69 8.96 -36.03
N GLN A 7 -3.03 8.93 -36.01
CA GLN A 7 -3.83 9.88 -35.23
C GLN A 7 -3.59 9.71 -33.72
N LEU A 8 -3.48 8.46 -33.25
CA LEU A 8 -3.20 8.15 -31.85
C LEU A 8 -1.80 8.64 -31.45
N VAL A 9 -0.78 8.37 -32.28
CA VAL A 9 0.60 8.83 -32.02
C VAL A 9 0.68 10.35 -32.01
N GLY A 10 0.00 11.03 -32.94
CA GLY A 10 -0.09 12.50 -32.94
C GLY A 10 -0.75 13.07 -31.69
N ALA A 11 -1.81 12.44 -31.19
CA ALA A 11 -2.50 12.86 -29.97
C ALA A 11 -1.65 12.62 -28.71
N ILE A 12 -0.91 11.51 -28.64
CA ILE A 12 0.03 11.22 -27.54
C ILE A 12 1.19 12.23 -27.55
N ALA A 13 1.75 12.52 -28.73
CA ALA A 13 2.83 13.50 -28.87
C ALA A 13 2.40 14.92 -28.47
N GLY A 14 1.17 15.33 -28.83
CA GLY A 14 0.61 16.63 -28.44
C GLY A 14 0.28 16.75 -26.95
N ASN A 15 0.01 15.64 -26.25
CA ASN A 15 -0.43 15.62 -24.85
C ASN A 15 0.53 14.85 -23.93
N MET A 16 1.80 14.71 -24.32
CA MET A 16 2.80 13.88 -23.65
C MET A 16 2.87 14.12 -22.13
N PHE A 17 2.77 15.38 -21.71
CA PHE A 17 2.76 15.77 -20.29
C PHE A 17 1.64 15.09 -19.50
N TRP A 18 0.40 15.11 -20.01
CA TRP A 18 -0.76 14.52 -19.34
C TRP A 18 -0.70 13.00 -19.32
N VAL A 19 -0.16 12.39 -20.37
CA VAL A 19 0.04 10.94 -20.43
C VAL A 19 1.04 10.50 -19.36
N VAL A 20 2.19 11.16 -19.26
CA VAL A 20 3.21 10.84 -18.25
C VAL A 20 2.68 11.09 -16.83
N ALA A 21 2.01 12.21 -16.59
CA ALA A 21 1.42 12.51 -15.28
C ALA A 21 0.36 11.47 -14.89
N GLY A 22 -0.48 11.05 -15.84
CA GLY A 22 -1.48 9.99 -15.64
C GLY A 22 -0.83 8.65 -15.29
N CYS A 23 0.23 8.25 -15.98
CA CYS A 23 0.96 7.02 -15.68
C CYS A 23 1.57 7.05 -14.27
N ILE A 24 2.21 8.15 -13.88
CA ILE A 24 2.79 8.30 -12.54
C ILE A 24 1.70 8.23 -11.47
N ALA A 25 0.57 8.90 -11.69
CA ALA A 25 -0.56 8.89 -10.75
C ALA A 25 -1.13 7.46 -10.56
N ILE A 26 -1.33 6.72 -11.66
CA ILE A 26 -1.82 5.33 -11.59
C ILE A 26 -0.85 4.46 -10.80
N VAL A 27 0.44 4.55 -11.10
CA VAL A 27 1.49 3.80 -10.38
C VAL A 27 1.47 4.15 -8.90
N ALA A 28 1.45 5.43 -8.54
CA ALA A 28 1.42 5.88 -7.15
C ALA A 28 0.19 5.35 -6.39
N VAL A 29 -0.99 5.37 -7.00
CA VAL A 29 -2.23 4.86 -6.38
C VAL A 29 -2.15 3.35 -6.14
N ILE A 30 -1.65 2.59 -7.11
CA ILE A 30 -1.50 1.13 -6.97
C ILE A 30 -0.54 0.81 -5.82
N PHE A 31 0.65 1.42 -5.83
CA PHE A 31 1.64 1.19 -4.78
C PHE A 31 1.15 1.65 -3.40
N GLY A 32 0.45 2.78 -3.31
CA GLY A 32 -0.15 3.26 -2.07
C GLY A 32 -1.19 2.30 -1.52
N THR A 33 -2.05 1.75 -2.39
CA THR A 33 -3.08 0.78 -2.00
C THR A 33 -2.48 -0.53 -1.52
N VAL A 34 -1.50 -1.08 -2.26
CA VAL A 34 -0.83 -2.33 -1.90
C VAL A 34 -0.07 -2.17 -0.57
N SER A 35 0.67 -1.07 -0.41
CA SER A 35 1.40 -0.78 0.83
C SER A 35 0.45 -0.75 2.03
N SER A 36 -0.67 -0.03 1.91
CA SER A 36 -1.69 0.07 2.96
C SER A 36 -2.28 -1.30 3.32
N MET A 37 -2.55 -2.13 2.31
CA MET A 37 -3.05 -3.49 2.51
C MET A 37 -2.06 -4.37 3.27
N VAL A 38 -0.78 -4.33 2.90
CA VAL A 38 0.28 -5.09 3.56
C VAL A 38 0.43 -4.66 5.01
N ILE A 39 0.51 -3.36 5.28
CA ILE A 39 0.64 -2.82 6.65
C ILE A 39 -0.53 -3.29 7.53
N ASN A 40 -1.76 -3.18 7.03
CA ASN A 40 -2.94 -3.60 7.78
C ASN A 40 -2.96 -5.12 8.02
N SER A 41 -2.58 -5.92 7.03
CA SER A 41 -2.47 -7.37 7.17
C SER A 41 -1.45 -7.77 8.24
N GLN A 42 -0.27 -7.11 8.24
CA GLN A 42 0.76 -7.38 9.24
C GLN A 42 0.33 -6.94 10.64
N ARG A 43 -0.34 -5.79 10.78
CA ARG A 43 -0.89 -5.34 12.07
C ARG A 43 -1.88 -6.35 12.66
N GLU A 44 -2.79 -6.87 11.84
CA GLU A 44 -3.75 -7.89 12.27
C GLU A 44 -3.06 -9.20 12.65
N ARG A 45 -2.04 -9.61 11.89
CA ARG A 45 -1.22 -10.79 12.19
C ARG A 45 -0.48 -10.62 13.52
N THR A 46 0.20 -9.50 13.74
CA THR A 46 0.91 -9.20 14.98
C THR A 46 -0.04 -9.22 16.19
N LYS A 47 -1.25 -8.65 16.09
CA LYS A 47 -2.25 -8.73 17.17
C LYS A 47 -2.62 -10.17 17.53
N ARG A 48 -2.79 -11.03 16.52
CA ARG A 48 -3.11 -12.47 16.73
C ARG A 48 -1.93 -13.21 17.35
N GLU A 49 -0.72 -12.94 16.91
CA GLU A 49 0.50 -13.55 17.46
C GLU A 49 0.70 -13.12 18.93
N ILE A 50 0.52 -11.83 19.26
CA ILE A 50 0.58 -11.35 20.65
C ILE A 50 -0.46 -12.08 21.52
N ALA A 51 -1.69 -12.24 21.04
CA ALA A 51 -2.73 -12.97 21.77
C ALA A 51 -2.34 -14.44 22.01
N ALA A 52 -1.73 -15.09 21.03
CA ALA A 52 -1.22 -16.46 21.17
C ALA A 52 -0.08 -16.53 22.20
N TYR A 53 0.91 -15.63 22.13
CA TYR A 53 2.02 -15.60 23.10
C TYR A 53 1.56 -15.35 24.53
N ILE A 54 0.53 -14.53 24.73
CA ILE A 54 -0.10 -14.32 26.05
C ILE A 54 -0.81 -15.61 26.50
N ALA A 55 -1.55 -16.28 25.61
CA ALA A 55 -2.25 -17.52 25.93
C ALA A 55 -1.28 -18.68 26.25
N GLU A 56 -0.13 -18.72 25.58
CA GLU A 56 0.96 -19.67 25.83
C GLU A 56 1.78 -19.31 27.08
N GLY A 57 1.62 -18.09 27.62
CA GLY A 57 2.36 -17.59 28.77
C GLY A 57 3.81 -17.18 28.48
N SER A 58 4.20 -17.10 27.21
CA SER A 58 5.54 -16.66 26.78
C SER A 58 5.69 -15.12 26.76
N MET A 59 4.58 -14.39 26.93
CA MET A 59 4.52 -12.93 27.03
C MET A 59 3.49 -12.51 28.07
N THR A 60 3.78 -11.48 28.88
CA THR A 60 2.77 -10.95 29.81
C THR A 60 1.81 -9.99 29.12
N PRO A 61 0.55 -9.86 29.60
CA PRO A 61 -0.40 -8.90 29.04
C PRO A 61 0.11 -7.46 28.98
N GLU A 62 0.87 -7.02 29.99
CA GLU A 62 1.44 -5.67 30.06
C GLU A 62 2.52 -5.45 29.00
N GLN A 63 3.28 -6.49 28.66
CA GLN A 63 4.24 -6.44 27.55
C GLN A 63 3.51 -6.36 26.20
N GLY A 64 2.43 -7.14 26.02
CA GLY A 64 1.58 -7.07 24.84
C GLY A 64 0.95 -5.69 24.64
N GLU A 65 0.46 -5.07 25.72
CA GLU A 65 -0.11 -3.71 25.70
C GLU A 65 0.93 -2.68 25.22
N LYS A 66 2.17 -2.76 25.72
CA LYS A 66 3.26 -1.86 25.31
C LYS A 66 3.61 -2.02 23.83
N ILE A 67 3.69 -3.25 23.32
CA ILE A 67 3.98 -3.52 21.91
C ILE A 67 2.87 -2.96 21.01
N LEU A 68 1.60 -3.16 21.40
CA LEU A 68 0.45 -2.63 20.66
C LEU A 68 0.42 -1.10 20.65
N LYS A 69 0.77 -0.45 21.77
CA LYS A 69 0.87 1.02 21.84
C LYS A 69 1.99 1.57 20.97
N ALA A 70 3.18 0.97 21.02
CA ALA A 70 4.32 1.40 20.20
C ALA A 70 4.04 1.31 18.68
N ASN A 71 3.15 0.42 18.24
CA ASN A 71 2.77 0.26 16.83
C ASN A 71 1.69 1.25 16.34
N ASN A 72 1.09 2.01 17.26
CA ASN A 72 0.06 3.04 16.98
C ASN A 72 0.60 4.48 17.06
N GLU A 73 1.89 4.68 17.36
CA GLU A 73 2.51 6.01 17.48
C GLU A 73 3.10 6.54 16.15
N ASP A 74 2.90 5.80 15.04
CA ASP A 74 3.20 6.21 13.64
C ASP A 74 1.93 6.58 12.86
#